data_AF-A0A835PGF3-F1
#
_entry.id   AF-A0A835PGF3-F1
#
_cell.length_a   1.000
_cell.length_b   1.000
_cell.length_c   1.000
_cell.angle_alpha   90.00
_cell.angle_beta   90.00
_cell.angle_gamma   90.00
#
_symmetry.space_group_name_H-M   'P 1'
#
loop_
_entity.id
_entity.type
_entity.pdbx_description
1 polymer ?
#
loop_
_entity_poly.entity_id
_entity_poly.type
_entity_poly.pdbx_seq_one_letter_code
_entity_poly.pdbx_strand_id
1 'polypeptide(L)'
;MAGTVLFWLCAFFLLIAPLVLVIYQLISLADLEFDYINPYDSSSRINAVVLPEFVLQGILCLLYLVFGHWMMFLFSVPLVYYNVRL
;
A
#
# COMPACT_ATOMS: atom_id res chain seq x y z
N MET A 1 1.15 24.20 14.11
CA MET A 1 2.42 23.47 14.30
C MET A 1 2.20 22.06 14.85
N ALA A 2 1.50 21.87 15.98
CA ALA A 2 1.26 20.52 16.52
C ALA A 2 0.41 19.62 15.59
N GLY A 3 -0.71 20.13 15.04
CA GLY A 3 -1.59 19.34 14.17
C GLY A 3 -0.93 18.85 12.87
N THR A 4 -0.07 19.67 12.26
CA THR A 4 0.73 19.29 11.10
C THR A 4 1.73 18.18 11.41
N VAL A 5 2.39 18.23 12.59
CA VAL A 5 3.33 17.17 13.00
C VAL A 5 2.59 15.85 13.24
N LEU A 6 1.43 15.91 13.91
CA LEU A 6 0.59 14.73 14.12
C LEU A 6 0.13 14.11 12.80
N PHE A 7 -0.28 14.92 11.81
CA PHE A 7 -0.64 14.44 10.48
C PHE A 7 0.50 13.65 9.84
N TRP A 8 1.73 14.20 9.84
CA TRP A 8 2.88 13.53 9.24
C TRP A 8 3.26 12.24 9.97
N LEU A 9 3.16 12.21 11.29
CA LEU A 9 3.37 10.97 12.07
C LEU A 9 2.31 9.92 11.72
N CYS A 10 1.03 10.30 11.67
CA CYS A 10 -0.04 9.39 11.27
C CYS A 10 0.17 8.86 9.85
N ALA A 11 0.49 9.73 8.88
CA ALA A 11 0.77 9.35 7.50
C ALA A 11 1.99 8.40 7.41
N PHE A 12 3.03 8.64 8.21
CA PHE A 12 4.20 7.76 8.28
C PHE A 12 3.84 6.35 8.74
N PHE A 13 3.10 6.21 9.86
CA PHE A 13 2.69 4.88 10.34
C PHE A 13 1.74 4.18 9.37
N LEU A 14 0.83 4.94 8.73
CA LEU A 14 -0.07 4.39 7.73
C LEU A 14 0.70 3.93 6.49
N LEU A 15 1.83 4.55 6.14
CA LEU A 15 2.70 4.14 5.03
C LEU A 15 3.53 2.88 5.33
N ILE A 16 3.83 2.59 6.60
CA ILE A 16 4.49 1.33 6.99
C ILE A 16 3.60 0.12 6.68
N ALA A 17 2.28 0.24 6.83
CA ALA A 17 1.35 -0.86 6.57
C ALA A 17 1.43 -1.42 5.13
N PRO A 18 1.27 -0.62 4.05
CA PRO A 18 1.42 -1.11 2.69
C PRO A 18 2.86 -1.56 2.39
N LEU A 19 3.89 -0.97 3.00
CA LEU A 19 5.26 -1.45 2.87
C LEU A 19 5.40 -2.90 3.36
N VAL A 20 4.82 -3.22 4.52
CA VAL A 20 4.81 -4.59 5.06
C VAL A 20 4.02 -5.54 4.16
N LEU A 21 2.89 -5.10 3.60
CA LEU A 21 2.09 -5.92 2.67
C LEU A 21 2.88 -6.26 1.39
N VAL A 22 3.59 -5.29 0.82
CA VAL A 22 4.46 -5.51 -0.35
C VAL A 22 5.60 -6.46 -0.02
N ILE A 23 6.23 -6.32 1.15
CA ILE A 23 7.28 -7.24 1.61
C ILE A 23 6.71 -8.66 1.76
N TYR A 24 5.51 -8.82 2.30
CA TYR A 24 4.85 -10.13 2.42
C TYR A 24 4.57 -10.76 1.04
N GLN A 25 4.14 -9.97 0.06
CA GLN A 25 3.96 -10.45 -1.32
C GLN A 25 5.28 -10.88 -1.95
N LEU A 26 6.35 -10.11 -1.75
CA LEU A 26 7.71 -10.44 -2.20
C LEU A 26 8.21 -11.77 -1.61
N ILE A 27 8.01 -11.97 -0.30
CA ILE A 27 8.37 -13.24 0.36
C ILE A 27 7.53 -14.39 -0.22
N SER A 28 6.22 -14.19 -0.40
CA SER A 28 5.33 -15.22 -0.99
C SER A 28 5.73 -15.60 -2.43
N LEU A 29 6.30 -14.65 -3.18
CA LEU A 29 6.82 -14.87 -4.51
C LEU A 29 8.19 -15.58 -4.48
N ALA A 30 9.05 -15.23 -3.53
CA ALA A 30 10.32 -15.93 -3.30
C ALA A 30 10.08 -17.39 -2.87
N ASP A 31 9.13 -17.64 -1.97
CA ASP A 31 8.73 -19.00 -1.57
C ASP A 31 8.25 -19.83 -2.77
N LEU A 32 7.61 -19.18 -3.75
CA LEU A 32 7.20 -19.81 -4.99
C LEU A 32 8.40 -20.09 -5.92
N GLU A 33 9.37 -19.18 -6.01
CA GLU A 33 10.59 -19.34 -6.82
C GLU A 33 11.44 -20.53 -6.34
N PHE A 34 11.49 -20.78 -5.03
CA PHE A 34 12.23 -21.89 -4.43
C PHE A 34 11.42 -23.20 -4.32
N ASP A 35 10.25 -23.30 -4.98
CA ASP A 35 9.34 -24.45 -4.93
C ASP A 35 8.89 -24.85 -3.50
N TYR A 36 8.88 -23.91 -2.54
CA TYR A 36 8.42 -24.18 -1.18
C TYR A 36 6.89 -24.21 -1.05
N ILE A 37 6.17 -23.52 -1.96
CA ILE A 37 4.71 -23.42 -1.95
C ILE A 37 4.12 -23.65 -3.34
N ASN A 38 2.89 -24.18 -3.39
CA ASN A 38 2.17 -24.34 -4.64
C ASN A 38 1.75 -22.97 -5.22
N PRO A 39 1.76 -22.78 -6.55
CA PRO A 39 1.28 -21.56 -7.20
C PRO A 39 -0.16 -21.17 -6.86
N TYR A 40 -1.06 -22.14 -6.65
CA TYR A 40 -2.45 -21.88 -6.24
C TYR A 40 -2.50 -21.25 -4.85
N ASP A 41 -1.75 -21.80 -3.90
CA ASP A 41 -1.71 -21.29 -2.52
C ASP A 41 -1.06 -19.91 -2.47
N SER A 42 0.05 -19.71 -3.19
CA SER A 42 0.73 -18.40 -3.28
C SER A 42 -0.19 -17.32 -3.89
N SER A 43 -0.89 -17.65 -4.99
CA SER A 43 -1.85 -16.72 -5.62
C SER A 43 -3.00 -16.34 -4.68
N SER A 44 -3.53 -17.30 -3.91
CA SER A 44 -4.60 -17.04 -2.95
C SER A 44 -4.17 -16.09 -1.83
N ARG A 45 -2.94 -16.25 -1.32
CA ARG A 45 -2.35 -15.40 -0.27
C ARG A 45 -2.10 -13.99 -0.78
N ILE A 46 -1.53 -13.85 -1.97
CA ILE A 46 -1.27 -12.54 -2.60
C ILE A 46 -2.59 -11.81 -2.85
N ASN A 47 -3.60 -12.47 -3.43
CA ASN A 47 -4.90 -11.85 -3.71
C ASN A 47 -5.61 -11.35 -2.44
N ALA A 48 -5.42 -12.04 -1.31
CA ALA A 48 -6.00 -11.62 -0.04
C ALA A 48 -5.37 -10.32 0.53
N VAL A 49 -4.11 -10.02 0.19
CA VAL A 49 -3.38 -8.85 0.69
C VAL A 49 -3.33 -7.66 -0.26
N VAL A 50 -3.50 -7.89 -1.57
CA VAL A 50 -3.52 -6.84 -2.61
C VAL A 50 -4.68 -5.86 -2.41
N LEU A 51 -5.89 -6.38 -2.11
CA LEU A 51 -7.06 -5.54 -1.87
C LEU A 51 -6.87 -4.58 -0.67
N PRO A 52 -6.44 -5.07 0.51
CA PRO A 52 -6.06 -4.21 1.63
C PRO A 52 -5.00 -3.15 1.29
N GLU A 53 -3.98 -3.50 0.50
CA GLU A 53 -2.93 -2.57 0.08
C GLU A 53 -3.52 -1.40 -0.73
N PHE A 54 -4.37 -1.71 -1.72
CA PHE A 54 -5.00 -0.70 -2.57
C PHE A 54 -5.89 0.25 -1.76
N VAL A 55 -6.64 -0.29 -0.80
CA VAL A 55 -7.48 0.51 0.10
C VAL A 55 -6.63 1.44 0.95
N LEU A 56 -5.54 0.96 1.57
CA LEU A 56 -4.65 1.79 2.39
C LEU A 56 -4.01 2.92 1.58
N GLN A 57 -3.59 2.63 0.35
CA GLN A 57 -2.99 3.63 -0.53
C GLN A 57 -4.01 4.67 -1.02
N GLY A 58 -5.24 4.25 -1.29
CA GLY A 58 -6.37 5.15 -1.56
C GLY A 58 -6.68 6.06 -0.38
N ILE A 59 -6.69 5.51 0.85
CA ILE A 59 -6.89 6.29 2.08
C ILE A 59 -5.78 7.34 2.25
N LEU A 60 -4.50 6.97 2.05
CA LEU A 60 -3.39 7.93 2.10
C LEU A 60 -3.54 9.06 1.08
N CYS A 61 -3.92 8.72 -0.15
CA CYS A 61 -4.14 9.70 -1.21
C CYS A 61 -5.26 10.68 -0.84
N LEU A 62 -6.41 10.17 -0.35
CA LEU A 62 -7.53 11.00 0.11
C LEU A 62 -7.16 11.86 1.33
N LEU A 63 -6.37 11.33 2.26
CA LEU A 63 -5.86 12.10 3.39
C LEU A 63 -4.98 13.27 2.92
N TYR A 64 -4.08 13.07 1.96
CA TYR A 64 -3.30 14.17 1.41
C TYR A 64 -4.17 15.24 0.73
N LEU A 65 -5.25 14.84 0.07
CA LEU A 65 -6.20 15.76 -0.55
C LEU A 65 -6.95 16.60 0.49
N VAL A 66 -7.55 15.96 1.51
CA VAL A 66 -8.38 16.62 2.54
C VAL A 66 -7.57 17.62 3.37
N PHE A 67 -6.32 17.27 3.71
CA PHE A 67 -5.44 18.15 4.49
C PHE A 67 -4.67 19.18 3.63
N GLY A 68 -4.90 19.20 2.30
CA GLY A 68 -4.32 20.21 1.39
C GLY A 68 -2.83 20.01 1.08
N HIS A 69 -2.31 18.79 1.22
CA HIS A 69 -0.93 18.45 0.88
C HIS A 69 -0.80 18.08 -0.61
N TRP A 70 -0.99 19.08 -1.47
CA TRP A 70 -1.12 18.92 -2.92
C TRP A 70 0.04 18.20 -3.61
N MET A 71 1.30 18.42 -3.19
CA MET A 71 2.45 17.73 -3.80
C MET A 71 2.43 16.22 -3.52
N MET A 72 2.16 15.81 -2.27
CA MET A 72 2.07 14.38 -1.91
C MET A 72 0.85 13.72 -2.56
N PHE A 73 -0.25 14.46 -2.68
CA PHE A 73 -1.42 14.02 -3.43
C PHE A 73 -1.06 13.75 -4.90
N LEU A 74 -0.43 14.70 -5.59
CA LEU A 74 -0.03 14.53 -6.98
C LEU A 74 0.93 13.34 -7.19
N PHE A 75 1.80 13.03 -6.23
CA PHE A 75 2.64 11.83 -6.30
C PHE A 75 1.88 10.52 -6.08
N SER A 76 0.84 10.52 -5.24
CA SER A 76 0.05 9.32 -4.94
C SER A 76 -1.02 9.01 -5.99
N VAL A 77 -1.54 10.02 -6.69
CA VAL A 77 -2.61 9.88 -7.70
C VAL A 77 -2.26 8.90 -8.83
N PRO A 78 -1.10 8.96 -9.50
CA PRO A 78 -0.76 8.02 -10.57
C PRO A 78 -0.76 6.56 -10.10
N LEU A 79 -0.34 6.34 -8.86
CA LEU A 79 -0.23 5.02 -8.28
C LEU A 79 -1.61 4.46 -7.94
N VAL A 80 -2.47 5.25 -7.30
CA VAL A 80 -3.87 4.86 -7.04
C VAL A 80 -4.63 4.66 -8.35
N TYR A 81 -4.41 5.50 -9.36
CA TYR A 81 -5.01 5.33 -10.69
C TYR A 81 -4.59 4.00 -11.34
N TYR A 82 -3.31 3.65 -11.25
CA TYR A 82 -2.82 2.37 -11.72
C TYR A 82 -3.51 1.20 -11.00
N ASN A 83 -3.60 1.25 -9.67
CA ASN A 83 -4.23 0.20 -8.86
C ASN A 83 -5.72 0.01 -9.17
N VAL A 84 -6.46 1.08 -9.47
CA VAL A 84 -7.90 1.01 -9.83
C VAL A 84 -8.12 0.44 -11.23
N ARG A 85 -7.13 0.59 -12.13
CA ARG A 85 -7.20 0.11 -13.52
C ARG A 85 -6.75 -1.35 -13.67
N LEU A 86 -6.08 -1.91 -12.66
CA LEU A 86 -5.58 -3.28 -12.64
C LEU A 86 -6.73 -4.29 -12.53
#